data_AF-A0A9P0LPT0-F1
#
_entry.id   AF-A0A9P0LPT0-F1
#
_cell.length_a   1.000
_cell.length_b   1.000
_cell.length_c   1.000
_cell.angle_alpha   90.00
_cell.angle_beta   90.00
_cell.angle_gamma   90.00
#
_symmetry.space_group_name_H-M   'P 1'
#
loop_
_entity.id
_entity.type
_entity.pdbx_description
1 polymer ?
#
loop_
_entity_poly.entity_id
_entity_poly.type
_entity_poly.pdbx_seq_one_letter_code
_entity_poly.pdbx_strand_id
1 'polypeptide(L)'
;MALEGDAIPIPGTLEPANSNSSFDIHNDFYYELEKTYQSTQSLNADVDSSVRFQERTHFYTEKLEYPRHGTEPGFIFIFNQETFSERCKNRPGSTRDVNEIILCLQRLGFNIDRNKNILTDGGTEEIVAKLKELGSMNFSQYNSLMIFFLSHGHRFDFLETSDGIIRVDDIMGPFRASRTLKDKPKIFVFQACKGDEYVATGEVKPPPSPLASEIVFQDSYITPDTLIVFAAIEGTQAYRNPVLGSWFIQEMCRNFSAYGRKEDIISLFTRTTKCVCGNYYFSLDNITYRKQLPMLISTLTKKFYLNKNKDRHFLLHYTEKMHDVIDLVREIRECLTPTSSSSSSNSRAALREKLGLKDFKHVTLS
;
A
#
# COMPACT_ATOMS: atom_id res chain seq x y z
N MET A 1 10.13 -46.57 40.07
CA MET A 1 10.93 -46.16 38.89
C MET A 1 10.78 -44.66 38.76
N ALA A 2 11.78 -43.95 39.26
CA ALA A 2 11.96 -42.53 39.01
C ALA A 2 12.43 -42.36 37.57
N LEU A 3 11.91 -41.38 36.85
CA LEU A 3 12.69 -40.59 35.91
C LEU A 3 12.23 -39.14 36.03
N GLU A 4 13.21 -38.33 36.39
CA GLU A 4 13.19 -36.91 36.69
C GLU A 4 12.77 -36.09 35.46
N GLY A 5 11.88 -35.11 35.67
CA GLY A 5 11.67 -34.02 34.75
C GLY A 5 12.46 -32.81 35.25
N ASP A 6 13.55 -32.49 34.58
CA ASP A 6 14.35 -31.32 34.90
C ASP A 6 13.56 -30.03 34.66
N ALA A 7 13.36 -29.31 35.76
CA ALA A 7 12.78 -27.98 35.79
C ALA A 7 13.76 -26.97 35.19
N ILE A 8 13.27 -26.18 34.24
CA ILE A 8 13.96 -25.00 33.70
C ILE A 8 14.10 -23.97 34.83
N PRO A 9 15.31 -23.51 35.22
CA PRO A 9 15.46 -22.56 36.31
C PRO A 9 15.07 -21.15 35.86
N ILE A 10 14.19 -20.53 36.64
CA ILE A 10 13.87 -19.11 36.61
C ILE A 10 15.06 -18.37 37.26
N PRO A 11 15.71 -17.37 36.63
CA PRO A 11 16.72 -16.58 37.32
C PRO A 11 16.05 -15.60 38.28
N GLY A 12 16.13 -15.91 39.58
CA GLY A 12 15.78 -15.01 40.67
C GLY A 12 17.00 -14.30 41.24
N THR A 13 16.78 -13.02 41.55
CA THR A 13 17.42 -12.20 42.60
C THR A 13 18.92 -11.90 42.52
N LEU A 14 19.20 -10.64 42.14
CA LEU A 14 20.44 -9.92 42.36
C LEU A 14 20.71 -9.76 43.87
N GLU A 15 21.83 -10.30 44.36
CA GLU A 15 22.48 -9.81 45.59
C GLU A 15 23.70 -8.95 45.25
N PRO A 16 24.01 -7.91 46.05
CA PRO A 16 24.97 -6.89 45.67
C PRO A 16 26.40 -7.33 46.03
N ALA A 17 27.21 -7.64 45.01
CA ALA A 17 28.65 -7.74 45.18
C ALA A 17 29.30 -6.38 44.93
N ASN A 18 30.00 -5.90 45.95
CA ASN A 18 30.64 -4.60 46.02
C ASN A 18 32.08 -4.66 45.46
N SER A 19 32.44 -3.60 44.72
CA SER A 19 33.78 -3.07 44.43
C SER A 19 34.72 -3.78 43.42
N ASN A 20 34.99 -3.02 42.35
CA ASN A 20 36.24 -2.89 41.58
C ASN A 20 36.67 -4.03 40.64
N SER A 21 35.99 -4.16 39.51
CA SER A 21 36.66 -4.33 38.21
C SER A 21 35.75 -3.81 37.09
N SER A 22 36.30 -3.03 36.15
CA SER A 22 35.60 -2.53 34.97
C SER A 22 35.37 -3.70 34.00
N PHE A 23 34.27 -4.42 34.17
CA PHE A 23 33.82 -5.46 33.24
C PHE A 23 33.20 -4.81 32.00
N ASP A 24 33.91 -4.91 30.87
CA ASP A 24 33.50 -4.35 29.58
C ASP A 24 32.61 -5.36 28.84
N ILE A 25 31.34 -5.44 29.27
CA ILE A 25 30.30 -6.39 28.78
C ILE A 25 30.19 -6.39 27.24
N HIS A 26 30.58 -5.31 26.59
CA HIS A 26 30.48 -5.19 25.14
C HIS A 26 31.51 -6.05 24.40
N ASN A 27 32.72 -6.22 24.93
CA ASN A 27 33.80 -6.98 24.29
C ASN A 27 33.64 -8.49 24.46
N ASP A 28 33.18 -8.94 25.63
CA ASP A 28 32.96 -10.37 25.89
C ASP A 28 31.84 -10.95 25.00
N PHE A 29 30.81 -10.15 24.71
CA PHE A 29 29.73 -10.56 23.80
C PHE A 29 30.22 -10.76 22.36
N TYR A 30 31.05 -9.86 21.84
CA TYR A 30 31.61 -10.00 20.50
C TYR A 30 32.57 -11.18 20.39
N TYR A 31 33.36 -11.43 21.44
CA TYR A 31 34.28 -12.56 21.49
C TYR A 31 33.53 -13.91 21.45
N GLU A 32 32.44 -14.05 22.20
CA GLU A 32 31.61 -15.27 22.19
C GLU A 32 30.83 -15.44 20.86
N LEU A 33 30.39 -14.34 20.23
CA LEU A 33 29.80 -14.36 18.90
C LEU A 33 30.78 -14.87 17.85
N GLU A 34 32.03 -14.40 17.90
CA GLU A 34 33.07 -14.78 16.95
C GLU A 34 33.49 -16.25 17.12
N LYS A 35 33.56 -16.74 18.36
CA LYS A 35 33.74 -18.17 18.67
C LYS A 35 32.62 -19.03 18.11
N THR A 36 31.37 -18.59 18.27
CA THR A 36 30.18 -19.31 17.77
C THR A 36 30.13 -19.30 16.24
N TYR A 37 30.55 -18.20 15.62
CA TYR A 37 30.66 -18.09 14.16
C TYR A 37 31.76 -19.01 13.60
N GLN A 38 32.92 -19.09 14.27
CA GLN A 38 34.00 -19.99 13.84
C GLN A 38 33.65 -21.47 14.05
N SER A 39 32.94 -21.83 15.12
CA SER A 39 32.49 -23.21 15.34
C SER A 39 31.41 -23.65 14.35
N THR A 40 30.53 -22.74 13.92
CA THR A 40 29.53 -23.03 12.87
C THR A 40 30.15 -23.15 11.48
N GLN A 41 31.27 -22.46 11.20
CA GLN A 41 32.01 -22.66 9.96
C GLN A 41 32.74 -24.00 9.90
N SER A 42 33.29 -24.50 11.01
CA SER A 42 33.98 -25.80 11.04
C SER A 42 33.02 -26.99 10.95
N LEU A 43 31.79 -26.86 11.45
CA LEU A 43 30.72 -27.87 11.29
C LEU A 43 30.17 -27.98 9.85
N ASN A 44 30.35 -26.94 9.03
CA ASN A 44 29.90 -26.92 7.63
C ASN A 44 30.92 -27.51 6.63
N ALA A 45 32.08 -28.00 7.10
CA ALA A 45 33.12 -28.54 6.24
C ALA A 45 32.82 -29.95 5.70
N ASP A 46 31.92 -30.71 6.35
CA ASP A 46 31.61 -32.12 6.01
C ASP A 46 30.22 -32.33 5.40
N VAL A 47 29.53 -31.27 4.97
CA VAL A 47 28.19 -31.38 4.35
C VAL A 47 28.31 -31.35 2.82
N ASP A 48 27.73 -32.38 2.19
CA ASP A 48 27.61 -32.58 0.74
C ASP A 48 27.43 -31.25 -0.03
N SER A 49 28.32 -31.00 -0.98
CA SER A 49 28.47 -29.75 -1.73
C SER A 49 27.28 -29.34 -2.60
N SER A 50 26.18 -30.10 -2.57
CA SER A 50 25.05 -29.93 -3.48
C SER A 50 23.98 -28.92 -3.01
N VAL A 51 23.97 -28.52 -1.72
CA VAL A 51 23.07 -27.44 -1.24
C VAL A 51 23.76 -26.59 -0.16
N ARG A 52 24.66 -25.70 -0.57
CA ARG A 52 25.14 -24.63 0.34
C ARG A 52 24.11 -23.51 0.37
N PHE A 53 23.50 -23.27 1.53
CA PHE A 53 22.77 -22.03 1.79
C PHE A 53 23.70 -20.85 1.47
N GLN A 54 23.36 -20.10 0.42
CA GLN A 54 24.08 -18.89 0.05
C GLN A 54 23.24 -17.69 0.48
N GLU A 55 23.58 -17.14 1.64
CA GLU A 55 23.12 -15.81 1.99
C GLU A 55 23.76 -14.81 1.02
N ARG A 56 22.93 -14.02 0.33
CA ARG A 56 23.44 -12.96 -0.54
C ARG A 56 24.06 -11.89 0.34
N THR A 57 25.27 -11.46 0.00
CA THR A 57 25.87 -10.28 0.62
C THR A 57 24.94 -9.07 0.43
N HIS A 58 24.85 -8.23 1.46
CA HIS A 58 24.05 -7.00 1.41
C HIS A 58 24.42 -6.20 0.16
N PHE A 59 23.44 -5.89 -0.69
CA PHE A 59 23.63 -5.07 -1.88
C PHE A 59 22.75 -3.83 -1.80
N TYR A 60 23.34 -2.65 -2.01
CA TYR A 60 22.60 -1.42 -2.16
C TYR A 60 21.91 -1.44 -3.54
N THR A 61 20.58 -1.36 -3.56
CA THR A 61 19.83 -1.14 -4.79
C THR A 61 19.56 0.34 -5.00
N GLU A 62 20.16 0.94 -6.02
CA GLU A 62 19.90 2.34 -6.38
C GLU A 62 18.47 2.55 -6.93
N LYS A 63 17.85 1.49 -7.49
CA LYS A 63 16.52 1.54 -8.10
C LYS A 63 15.50 0.73 -7.29
N LEU A 64 14.69 1.45 -6.51
CA LEU A 64 13.59 0.88 -5.73
C LEU A 64 12.23 0.96 -6.46
N GLU A 65 12.19 1.13 -7.78
CA GLU A 65 10.94 1.30 -8.55
C GLU A 65 10.71 0.11 -9.49
N TYR A 66 9.45 -0.35 -9.62
CA TYR A 66 9.12 -1.41 -10.58
C TYR A 66 9.42 -0.96 -12.01
N PRO A 67 10.03 -1.84 -12.83
CA PRO A 67 10.30 -1.51 -14.22
C PRO A 67 9.00 -1.41 -15.02
N ARG A 68 8.97 -0.47 -15.98
CA ARG A 68 7.84 -0.26 -16.90
C ARG A 68 8.20 -0.64 -18.33
N HIS A 69 8.43 -1.92 -18.57
CA HIS A 69 8.82 -2.42 -19.90
C HIS A 69 7.64 -2.42 -20.89
N GLY A 70 6.43 -2.70 -20.40
CA GLY A 70 5.19 -2.69 -21.17
C GLY A 70 4.80 -1.31 -21.70
N THR A 71 3.91 -1.32 -22.69
CA THR A 71 3.31 -0.13 -23.31
C THR A 71 2.13 0.42 -22.52
N GLU A 72 1.49 -0.42 -21.71
CA GLU A 72 0.32 -0.09 -20.92
C GLU A 72 0.65 -0.05 -19.42
N PRO A 73 0.16 0.96 -18.66
CA PRO A 73 0.49 1.10 -17.24
C PRO A 73 0.00 -0.08 -16.41
N GLY A 74 -1.09 -0.73 -16.81
CA GLY A 74 -1.56 -1.95 -16.19
C GLY A 74 -2.89 -2.42 -16.77
N PHE A 75 -3.22 -3.68 -16.52
CA PHE A 75 -4.52 -4.24 -16.82
C PHE A 75 -5.43 -4.08 -15.60
N ILE A 76 -6.68 -3.65 -15.81
CA ILE A 76 -7.67 -3.46 -14.76
C ILE A 76 -8.89 -4.33 -15.06
N PHE A 77 -9.43 -5.00 -14.04
CA PHE A 77 -10.75 -5.63 -14.13
C PHE A 77 -11.57 -5.33 -12.87
N ILE A 78 -12.87 -5.11 -13.04
CA ILE A 78 -13.80 -4.75 -11.96
C ILE A 78 -14.94 -5.76 -11.94
N PHE A 79 -15.03 -6.53 -10.86
CA PHE A 79 -16.20 -7.31 -10.52
C PHE A 79 -17.10 -6.45 -9.63
N ASN A 80 -18.33 -6.20 -10.07
CA ASN A 80 -19.30 -5.37 -9.36
C ASN A 80 -20.57 -6.17 -9.08
N GLN A 81 -20.91 -6.36 -7.82
CA GLN A 81 -22.15 -7.01 -7.40
C GLN A 81 -23.05 -5.96 -6.77
N GLU A 82 -24.06 -5.52 -7.51
CA GLU A 82 -25.04 -4.51 -7.10
C GLU A 82 -26.41 -5.13 -6.82
N THR A 83 -26.86 -6.05 -7.66
CA THR A 83 -28.12 -6.76 -7.46
C THR A 83 -27.86 -8.19 -7.03
N PHE A 84 -28.65 -8.65 -6.06
CA PHE A 84 -28.55 -10.00 -5.51
C PHE A 84 -29.91 -10.67 -5.61
N SER A 85 -29.90 -12.00 -5.74
CA SER A 85 -31.07 -12.81 -5.40
C SER A 85 -31.43 -12.62 -3.92
N GLU A 86 -32.63 -13.06 -3.50
CA GLU A 86 -33.24 -12.83 -2.18
C GLU A 86 -32.35 -13.09 -0.93
N ARG A 87 -31.15 -13.66 -1.11
CA ARG A 87 -30.10 -13.89 -0.12
C ARG A 87 -29.55 -12.61 0.51
N CYS A 88 -29.40 -11.53 -0.26
CA CYS A 88 -28.74 -10.31 0.18
C CYS A 88 -29.51 -9.06 -0.24
N LYS A 89 -29.33 -7.97 0.51
CA LYS A 89 -29.87 -6.66 0.11
C LYS A 89 -29.10 -6.12 -1.08
N ASN A 90 -29.80 -5.53 -2.04
CA ASN A 90 -29.14 -4.82 -3.14
C ASN A 90 -28.19 -3.73 -2.63
N ARG A 91 -27.16 -3.43 -3.42
CA ARG A 91 -26.11 -2.46 -3.14
C ARG A 91 -26.26 -1.21 -4.04
N PRO A 92 -27.36 -0.43 -3.93
CA PRO A 92 -27.59 0.76 -4.76
C PRO A 92 -26.47 1.78 -4.58
N GLY A 93 -25.77 2.17 -5.64
CA GLY A 93 -24.60 3.06 -5.55
C GLY A 93 -23.27 2.33 -5.68
N SER A 94 -23.27 1.00 -5.86
CA SER A 94 -22.05 0.29 -6.26
C SER A 94 -21.61 0.67 -7.67
N THR A 95 -22.56 0.89 -8.60
CA THR A 95 -22.27 1.47 -9.92
C THR A 95 -21.61 2.86 -9.81
N ARG A 96 -21.89 3.65 -8.76
CA ARG A 96 -21.20 4.92 -8.53
C ARG A 96 -19.71 4.70 -8.27
N ASP A 97 -19.38 3.71 -7.45
CA ASP A 97 -17.99 3.32 -7.17
C ASP A 97 -17.27 2.85 -8.44
N VAL A 98 -17.92 2.01 -9.26
CA VAL A 98 -17.38 1.58 -10.57
C VAL A 98 -17.05 2.79 -11.45
N ASN A 99 -17.98 3.75 -11.55
CA ASN A 99 -17.77 4.95 -12.36
C ASN A 99 -16.60 5.80 -11.87
N GLU A 100 -16.45 5.97 -10.55
CA GLU A 100 -15.34 6.73 -9.98
C GLU A 100 -13.98 6.03 -10.17
N ILE A 101 -13.92 4.71 -10.06
CA ILE A 101 -12.71 3.93 -10.36
C ILE A 101 -12.29 4.14 -11.81
N ILE A 102 -13.25 4.03 -12.75
CA ILE A 102 -12.99 4.24 -14.19
C ILE A 102 -12.44 5.64 -14.44
N LEU A 103 -13.14 6.67 -13.97
CA LEU A 103 -12.75 8.07 -14.19
C LEU A 103 -11.38 8.39 -13.58
N CYS A 104 -11.13 7.91 -12.37
CA CYS A 104 -9.87 8.12 -11.66
C CYS A 104 -8.70 7.46 -12.41
N LEU A 105 -8.80 6.17 -12.73
CA LEU A 105 -7.69 5.42 -13.31
C LEU A 105 -7.48 5.76 -14.79
N GLN A 106 -8.53 6.06 -15.56
CA GLN A 106 -8.36 6.59 -16.92
C GLN A 106 -7.61 7.93 -16.93
N ARG A 107 -7.88 8.83 -15.97
CA ARG A 107 -7.11 10.09 -15.81
C ARG A 107 -5.64 9.87 -15.44
N LEU A 108 -5.30 8.70 -14.90
CA LEU A 108 -3.92 8.28 -14.61
C LEU A 108 -3.28 7.49 -15.78
N GLY A 109 -4.02 7.33 -16.88
CA GLY A 109 -3.53 6.77 -18.14
C GLY A 109 -3.82 5.29 -18.34
N PHE A 110 -4.64 4.66 -17.49
CA PHE A 110 -5.07 3.27 -17.67
C PHE A 110 -6.21 3.15 -18.66
N ASN A 111 -6.18 2.08 -19.46
CA ASN A 111 -7.23 1.78 -20.41
C ASN A 111 -8.27 0.84 -19.79
N ILE A 112 -9.52 1.31 -19.68
CA ILE A 112 -10.64 0.56 -19.11
C ILE A 112 -11.83 0.69 -20.06
N ASP A 113 -12.22 -0.42 -20.66
CA ASP A 113 -13.39 -0.56 -21.52
C ASP A 113 -14.54 -1.16 -20.71
N ARG A 114 -15.69 -0.47 -20.66
CA ARG A 114 -16.84 -0.90 -19.85
C ARG A 114 -17.38 -2.28 -20.24
N ASN A 115 -17.26 -2.66 -21.51
CA ASN A 115 -17.78 -3.93 -22.02
C ASN A 115 -16.79 -5.08 -21.85
N LYS A 116 -15.51 -4.80 -21.58
CA LYS A 116 -14.45 -5.81 -21.51
C LYS A 116 -13.81 -5.95 -20.13
N ASN A 117 -13.82 -4.89 -19.34
CA ASN A 117 -13.11 -4.81 -18.06
C ASN A 117 -14.05 -4.83 -16.86
N ILE A 118 -15.36 -4.98 -17.07
CA ILE A 118 -16.36 -4.94 -16.00
C ILE A 118 -17.29 -6.13 -16.14
N LEU A 119 -17.47 -6.87 -15.06
CA LEU A 119 -18.49 -7.89 -14.91
C LEU A 119 -19.43 -7.44 -13.79
N THR A 120 -20.71 -7.21 -14.11
CA THR A 120 -21.71 -6.77 -13.13
C THR A 120 -22.72 -7.86 -12.86
N ASP A 121 -23.04 -8.09 -11.59
CA ASP A 121 -24.05 -9.04 -11.11
C ASP A 121 -23.82 -10.49 -11.58
N GLY A 122 -22.56 -10.85 -11.81
CA GLY A 122 -22.21 -12.17 -12.30
C GLY A 122 -22.42 -13.25 -11.24
N GLY A 123 -22.95 -14.39 -11.68
CA GLY A 123 -23.08 -15.59 -10.86
C GLY A 123 -21.72 -16.22 -10.56
N THR A 124 -21.71 -17.18 -9.64
CA THR A 124 -20.48 -17.82 -9.16
C THR A 124 -19.72 -18.50 -10.31
N GLU A 125 -20.43 -19.28 -11.13
CA GLU A 125 -19.82 -19.96 -12.29
C GLU A 125 -19.30 -18.97 -13.34
N GLU A 126 -20.02 -17.88 -13.57
CA GLU A 126 -19.61 -16.83 -14.52
C GLU A 126 -18.34 -16.11 -14.06
N ILE A 127 -18.26 -15.75 -12.77
CA ILE A 127 -17.08 -15.14 -12.19
C ILE A 127 -15.89 -16.10 -12.28
N VAL A 128 -16.06 -17.37 -11.92
CA VAL A 128 -14.99 -18.38 -12.00
C VAL A 128 -14.53 -18.58 -13.44
N ALA A 129 -15.45 -18.64 -14.40
CA ALA A 129 -15.12 -18.73 -15.82
C ALA A 129 -14.34 -17.50 -16.30
N LYS A 130 -14.77 -16.30 -15.91
CA LYS A 130 -14.08 -15.05 -16.23
C LYS A 130 -12.68 -15.01 -15.60
N LEU A 131 -12.53 -15.41 -14.34
CA LEU A 131 -11.23 -15.49 -13.66
C LEU A 131 -10.28 -16.46 -14.36
N LYS A 132 -10.78 -17.60 -14.84
CA LYS A 132 -9.99 -18.56 -15.62
C LYS A 132 -9.55 -17.99 -16.97
N GLU A 133 -10.45 -17.27 -17.66
CA GLU A 133 -10.12 -16.53 -18.88
C GLU A 133 -9.02 -15.49 -18.63
N LEU A 134 -9.19 -14.65 -17.60
CA LEU A 134 -8.23 -13.62 -17.22
C LEU A 134 -6.87 -14.22 -16.81
N GLY A 135 -6.87 -15.30 -16.03
CA GLY A 135 -5.64 -16.00 -15.62
C GLY A 135 -4.85 -16.58 -16.80
N SER A 136 -5.52 -16.84 -17.92
CA SER A 136 -4.91 -17.35 -19.16
C SER A 136 -4.42 -16.23 -20.10
N MET A 137 -4.65 -14.96 -19.77
CA MET A 137 -4.24 -13.83 -20.60
C MET A 137 -2.72 -13.63 -20.61
N ASN A 138 -2.21 -13.10 -21.71
CA ASN A 138 -0.82 -12.65 -21.81
C ASN A 138 -0.69 -11.21 -21.30
N PHE A 139 -0.05 -11.03 -20.14
CA PHE A 139 0.17 -9.72 -19.53
C PHE A 139 1.47 -9.03 -19.95
N SER A 140 2.20 -9.52 -20.95
CA SER A 140 3.54 -9.01 -21.30
C SER A 140 3.56 -7.50 -21.57
N GLN A 141 2.52 -6.98 -22.24
CA GLN A 141 2.39 -5.57 -22.59
C GLN A 141 2.00 -4.65 -21.42
N TYR A 142 1.50 -5.20 -20.32
CA TYR A 142 1.04 -4.45 -19.15
C TYR A 142 2.14 -4.39 -18.09
N ASN A 143 2.26 -3.26 -17.41
CA ASN A 143 3.24 -3.08 -16.33
C ASN A 143 2.72 -3.51 -14.95
N SER A 144 1.40 -3.64 -14.78
CA SER A 144 0.77 -4.09 -13.53
C SER A 144 -0.55 -4.82 -13.79
N LEU A 145 -1.08 -5.47 -12.75
CA LEU A 145 -2.44 -5.99 -12.69
C LEU A 145 -3.19 -5.32 -11.53
N MET A 146 -4.43 -4.91 -11.75
CA MET A 146 -5.35 -4.41 -10.72
C MET A 146 -6.71 -5.10 -10.86
N ILE A 147 -7.15 -5.81 -9.83
CA ILE A 147 -8.48 -6.43 -9.75
C ILE A 147 -9.28 -5.77 -8.63
N PHE A 148 -10.45 -5.26 -8.95
CA PHE A 148 -11.41 -4.73 -7.99
C PHE A 148 -12.56 -5.72 -7.84
N PHE A 149 -12.96 -5.99 -6.60
CA PHE A 149 -14.17 -6.75 -6.30
C PHE A 149 -15.03 -5.96 -5.32
N LEU A 150 -16.21 -5.53 -5.78
CA LEU A 150 -17.16 -4.71 -5.03
C LEU A 150 -18.40 -5.56 -4.74
N SER A 151 -18.56 -6.05 -3.51
CA SER A 151 -19.70 -6.90 -3.13
C SER A 151 -20.04 -6.78 -1.64
N HIS A 152 -20.98 -7.60 -1.18
CA HIS A 152 -21.03 -8.01 0.23
C HIS A 152 -19.90 -8.99 0.51
N GLY A 153 -19.55 -9.10 1.78
CA GLY A 153 -18.57 -10.07 2.25
C GLY A 153 -18.85 -10.46 3.68
N HIS A 154 -18.30 -11.61 4.03
CA HIS A 154 -18.46 -12.26 5.33
C HIS A 154 -17.09 -12.43 5.97
N ARG A 155 -17.07 -12.96 7.19
CA ARG A 155 -15.83 -13.36 7.85
C ARG A 155 -15.06 -14.36 6.98
N PHE A 156 -13.76 -14.47 7.20
CA PHE A 156 -12.86 -15.44 6.56
C PHE A 156 -12.74 -15.28 5.04
N ASP A 157 -12.80 -14.04 4.55
CA ASP A 157 -12.56 -13.67 3.15
C ASP A 157 -13.56 -14.26 2.14
N PHE A 158 -14.80 -14.54 2.57
CA PHE A 158 -15.89 -14.89 1.66
C PHE A 158 -16.57 -13.62 1.11
N LEU A 159 -16.89 -13.65 -0.18
CA LEU A 159 -17.57 -12.59 -0.91
C LEU A 159 -18.84 -13.17 -1.55
N GLU A 160 -19.90 -12.38 -1.55
CA GLU A 160 -21.14 -12.75 -2.25
C GLU A 160 -20.98 -12.54 -3.76
N THR A 161 -21.55 -13.46 -4.53
CA THR A 161 -21.85 -13.32 -5.95
C THR A 161 -23.37 -13.12 -6.09
N SER A 162 -23.91 -12.96 -7.30
CA SER A 162 -25.36 -12.76 -7.44
C SER A 162 -26.20 -13.98 -7.00
N ASP A 163 -25.59 -15.17 -7.01
CA ASP A 163 -26.25 -16.48 -6.79
C ASP A 163 -25.51 -17.41 -5.82
N GLY A 164 -24.46 -16.95 -5.14
CA GLY A 164 -23.54 -17.81 -4.39
C GLY A 164 -22.46 -17.03 -3.66
N ILE A 165 -21.39 -17.74 -3.31
CA ILE A 165 -20.24 -17.18 -2.58
C ILE A 165 -18.94 -17.60 -3.25
N ILE A 166 -17.92 -16.77 -3.13
CA ILE A 166 -16.56 -17.02 -3.63
C ILE A 166 -15.54 -16.55 -2.60
N ARG A 167 -14.36 -17.19 -2.55
CA ARG A 167 -13.29 -16.75 -1.65
C ARG A 167 -12.35 -15.79 -2.36
N VAL A 168 -11.76 -14.88 -1.59
CA VAL A 168 -10.65 -14.02 -2.07
C VAL A 168 -9.52 -14.85 -2.68
N ASP A 169 -9.23 -16.02 -2.11
CA ASP A 169 -8.24 -16.96 -2.63
C ASP A 169 -8.48 -17.34 -4.10
N ASP A 170 -9.74 -17.66 -4.44
CA ASP A 170 -10.18 -18.11 -5.77
C ASP A 170 -10.04 -16.99 -6.81
N ILE A 171 -10.20 -15.73 -6.37
CA ILE A 171 -10.03 -14.54 -7.21
C ILE A 171 -8.55 -14.29 -7.52
N MET A 172 -7.67 -14.49 -6.53
CA MET A 172 -6.23 -14.23 -6.69
C MET A 172 -5.48 -15.41 -7.35
N GLY A 173 -5.93 -16.64 -7.07
CA GLY A 173 -5.29 -17.89 -7.48
C GLY A 173 -4.87 -17.95 -8.94
N PRO A 174 -5.74 -17.58 -9.91
CA PRO A 174 -5.41 -17.62 -11.33
C PRO A 174 -4.18 -16.78 -11.74
N PHE A 175 -3.82 -15.76 -10.95
CA PHE A 175 -2.74 -14.84 -11.28
C PHE A 175 -1.40 -15.19 -10.64
N ARG A 176 -1.38 -16.13 -9.67
CA ARG A 176 -0.18 -16.50 -8.88
C ARG A 176 0.95 -17.06 -9.74
N ALA A 177 0.63 -17.97 -10.65
CA ALA A 177 1.59 -18.68 -11.49
C ALA A 177 1.78 -18.03 -12.88
N SER A 178 1.27 -16.81 -13.09
CA SER A 178 1.37 -16.15 -14.39
C SER A 178 2.81 -15.70 -14.67
N ARG A 179 3.46 -16.40 -15.61
CA ARG A 179 4.83 -16.08 -16.08
C ARG A 179 4.96 -14.64 -16.60
N THR A 180 3.88 -14.08 -17.14
CA THR A 180 3.85 -12.73 -17.74
C THR A 180 3.61 -11.61 -16.72
N LEU A 181 3.27 -11.98 -15.47
CA LEU A 181 3.15 -11.10 -14.29
C LEU A 181 4.31 -11.26 -13.30
N LYS A 182 5.33 -12.05 -13.64
CA LYS A 182 6.56 -12.13 -12.85
C LYS A 182 7.23 -10.75 -12.77
N ASP A 183 7.67 -10.37 -11.56
CA ASP A 183 8.32 -9.09 -11.28
C ASP A 183 7.44 -7.85 -11.58
N LYS A 184 6.11 -8.04 -11.63
CA LYS A 184 5.11 -6.98 -11.83
C LYS A 184 4.14 -6.91 -10.65
N PRO A 185 3.75 -5.69 -10.23
CA PRO A 185 2.80 -5.49 -9.15
C PRO A 185 1.41 -6.03 -9.52
N LYS A 186 0.86 -6.86 -8.64
CA LYS A 186 -0.49 -7.43 -8.69
C LYS A 186 -1.28 -6.87 -7.51
N ILE A 187 -2.30 -6.08 -7.80
CA ILE A 187 -3.05 -5.35 -6.78
C ILE A 187 -4.49 -5.86 -6.77
N PHE A 188 -4.96 -6.28 -5.61
CA PHE A 188 -6.32 -6.76 -5.41
C PHE A 188 -7.02 -5.86 -4.39
N VAL A 189 -8.14 -5.28 -4.78
CA VAL A 189 -8.89 -4.33 -3.96
C VAL A 189 -10.28 -4.87 -3.71
N PHE A 190 -10.59 -5.14 -2.44
CA PHE A 190 -11.83 -5.74 -1.99
C PHE A 190 -12.65 -4.71 -1.22
N GLN A 191 -13.72 -4.20 -1.84
CA GLN A 191 -14.75 -3.39 -1.21
C GLN A 191 -15.88 -4.32 -0.75
N ALA A 192 -15.70 -4.90 0.43
CA ALA A 192 -16.66 -5.78 1.07
C ALA A 192 -16.55 -5.67 2.60
N CYS A 193 -17.63 -6.01 3.30
CA CYS A 193 -17.58 -6.25 4.73
C CYS A 193 -16.77 -7.52 5.02
N LYS A 194 -16.33 -7.68 6.27
CA LYS A 194 -15.70 -8.91 6.75
C LYS A 194 -16.37 -9.47 8.00
N GLY A 195 -17.64 -9.14 8.20
CA GLY A 195 -18.41 -9.48 9.40
C GLY A 195 -19.41 -8.39 9.75
N ASP A 196 -20.17 -8.65 10.81
CA ASP A 196 -21.31 -7.82 11.23
C ASP A 196 -20.96 -6.83 12.35
N GLU A 197 -19.73 -6.86 12.87
CA GLU A 197 -19.29 -6.02 13.96
C GLU A 197 -18.91 -4.62 13.46
N TYR A 198 -18.80 -3.67 14.40
CA TYR A 198 -18.52 -2.28 14.11
C TYR A 198 -17.30 -1.83 14.89
N VAL A 199 -16.40 -1.07 14.25
CA VAL A 199 -15.37 -0.33 14.97
C VAL A 199 -16.06 0.85 15.65
N ALA A 200 -15.97 0.99 16.97
CA ALA A 200 -16.57 2.10 17.71
C ALA A 200 -15.51 2.99 18.38
N THR A 201 -15.83 4.26 18.62
CA THR A 201 -15.07 5.08 19.58
C THR A 201 -15.69 4.94 20.97
N GLY A 202 -14.98 4.30 21.92
CA GLY A 202 -15.44 4.14 23.31
C GLY A 202 -14.85 2.90 23.99
N GLU A 203 -15.27 2.63 25.24
CA GLU A 203 -14.83 1.48 26.06
C GLU A 203 -15.36 0.12 25.58
N VAL A 204 -16.25 0.11 24.58
CA VAL A 204 -16.77 -1.13 23.99
C VAL A 204 -15.69 -1.71 23.08
N LYS A 205 -14.89 -2.62 23.64
CA LYS A 205 -13.97 -3.44 22.84
C LYS A 205 -14.82 -4.37 21.97
N PRO A 206 -14.67 -4.35 20.63
CA PRO A 206 -15.24 -5.41 19.81
C PRO A 206 -14.66 -6.75 20.30
N PRO A 207 -15.41 -7.86 20.16
CA PRO A 207 -14.88 -9.17 20.51
C PRO A 207 -13.57 -9.42 19.74
N PRO A 208 -12.67 -10.25 20.29
CA PRO A 208 -11.42 -10.56 19.62
C PRO A 208 -11.71 -11.19 18.24
N SER A 209 -11.39 -10.44 17.20
CA SER A 209 -11.42 -10.87 15.81
C SER A 209 -9.97 -10.95 15.33
N PRO A 210 -9.55 -12.03 14.65
CA PRO A 210 -8.19 -12.10 14.13
C PRO A 210 -7.95 -10.93 13.17
N LEU A 211 -6.80 -10.25 13.22
CA LEU A 211 -6.56 -9.05 12.39
C LEU A 211 -6.73 -9.31 10.88
N ALA A 212 -6.39 -10.53 10.46
CA ALA A 212 -6.64 -11.07 9.13
C ALA A 212 -7.02 -12.55 9.25
N SER A 213 -7.70 -13.08 8.23
CA SER A 213 -8.02 -14.50 8.10
C SER A 213 -6.75 -15.36 8.18
N GLU A 214 -6.77 -16.48 8.91
CA GLU A 214 -5.62 -17.40 9.01
C GLU A 214 -5.13 -17.91 7.66
N ILE A 215 -6.05 -17.99 6.70
CA ILE A 215 -5.78 -18.42 5.33
C ILE A 215 -4.73 -17.51 4.66
N VAL A 216 -4.69 -16.23 5.03
CA VAL A 216 -3.71 -15.25 4.53
C VAL A 216 -2.27 -15.69 4.81
N PHE A 217 -2.05 -16.45 5.88
CA PHE A 217 -0.74 -16.90 6.33
C PHE A 217 -0.35 -18.28 5.80
N GLN A 218 -1.14 -18.88 4.89
CA GLN A 218 -0.74 -20.12 4.22
C GLN A 218 0.30 -19.84 3.13
N ASP A 219 1.32 -20.69 3.02
CA ASP A 219 2.48 -20.53 2.11
C ASP A 219 2.10 -20.31 0.63
N SER A 220 0.91 -20.77 0.21
CA SER A 220 0.41 -20.67 -1.16
C SER A 220 -0.51 -19.46 -1.42
N TYR A 221 -0.85 -18.69 -0.38
CA TYR A 221 -1.88 -17.65 -0.47
C TYR A 221 -1.37 -16.37 -1.12
N ILE A 222 -0.15 -15.94 -0.75
CA ILE A 222 0.43 -14.67 -1.22
C ILE A 222 1.72 -14.94 -2.01
N THR A 223 1.79 -14.38 -3.21
CA THR A 223 2.99 -14.44 -4.06
C THR A 223 3.76 -13.12 -4.01
N PRO A 224 5.07 -13.10 -4.38
CA PRO A 224 5.83 -11.87 -4.49
C PRO A 224 5.16 -10.83 -5.40
N ASP A 225 5.41 -9.56 -5.11
CA ASP A 225 4.87 -8.42 -5.85
C ASP A 225 3.33 -8.35 -5.82
N THR A 226 2.72 -8.72 -4.69
CA THR A 226 1.27 -8.66 -4.48
C THR A 226 0.92 -7.60 -3.42
N LEU A 227 -0.17 -6.87 -3.66
CA LEU A 227 -0.80 -5.98 -2.69
C LEU A 227 -2.28 -6.33 -2.60
N ILE A 228 -2.74 -6.69 -1.41
CA ILE A 228 -4.14 -6.94 -1.11
C ILE A 228 -4.63 -5.79 -0.24
N VAL A 229 -5.75 -5.18 -0.62
CA VAL A 229 -6.36 -4.07 0.10
C VAL A 229 -7.82 -4.41 0.40
N PHE A 230 -8.16 -4.44 1.68
CA PHE A 230 -9.52 -4.62 2.15
C PHE A 230 -10.08 -3.29 2.65
N ALA A 231 -11.32 -2.99 2.29
CA ALA A 231 -12.01 -1.78 2.75
C ALA A 231 -12.29 -1.77 4.27
N ALA A 232 -12.28 -2.94 4.91
CA ALA A 232 -12.52 -3.13 6.34
C ALA A 232 -11.57 -4.22 6.90
N ILE A 233 -11.29 -4.17 8.20
CA ILE A 233 -10.62 -5.26 8.93
C ILE A 233 -11.60 -6.40 9.22
N GLU A 234 -11.06 -7.58 9.48
CA GLU A 234 -11.82 -8.78 9.81
C GLU A 234 -12.81 -8.57 10.96
N GLY A 235 -14.04 -9.06 10.81
CA GLY A 235 -15.13 -8.87 11.76
C GLY A 235 -15.92 -7.58 11.53
N THR A 236 -15.41 -6.61 10.75
CA THR A 236 -16.02 -5.26 10.67
C THR A 236 -16.68 -4.93 9.33
N GLN A 237 -17.52 -3.89 9.35
CA GLN A 237 -18.25 -3.41 8.18
C GLN A 237 -17.51 -2.35 7.35
N ALA A 238 -17.78 -2.36 6.04
CA ALA A 238 -17.38 -1.32 5.11
C ALA A 238 -18.60 -0.46 4.71
N TYR A 239 -18.55 0.86 4.96
CA TYR A 239 -19.70 1.74 4.80
C TYR A 239 -19.91 2.25 3.39
N ARG A 240 -21.18 2.46 3.06
CA ARG A 240 -21.62 2.90 1.74
C ARG A 240 -22.81 3.83 1.81
N ASN A 241 -22.74 4.91 1.05
CA ASN A 241 -23.85 5.81 0.81
C ASN A 241 -24.53 5.42 -0.52
N PRO A 242 -25.87 5.25 -0.55
CA PRO A 242 -26.56 4.82 -1.77
C PRO A 242 -26.43 5.74 -2.98
N VAL A 243 -26.14 7.03 -2.75
CA VAL A 243 -26.02 8.06 -3.78
C VAL A 243 -24.56 8.38 -4.08
N LEU A 244 -23.74 8.50 -3.03
CA LEU A 244 -22.35 8.97 -3.14
C LEU A 244 -21.33 7.84 -3.34
N GLY A 245 -21.71 6.58 -3.12
CA GLY A 245 -20.80 5.43 -3.16
C GLY A 245 -20.18 5.07 -1.80
N SER A 246 -19.20 4.17 -1.82
CA SER A 246 -18.54 3.63 -0.61
C SER A 246 -17.44 4.57 -0.10
N TRP A 247 -17.36 4.77 1.22
CA TRP A 247 -16.35 5.67 1.81
C TRP A 247 -14.94 5.34 1.32
N PHE A 248 -14.57 4.07 1.32
CA PHE A 248 -13.26 3.62 0.91
C PHE A 248 -12.97 3.89 -0.58
N ILE A 249 -13.85 3.50 -1.51
CA ILE A 249 -13.62 3.74 -2.94
C ILE A 249 -13.61 5.24 -3.26
N GLN A 250 -14.50 6.02 -2.67
CA GLN A 250 -14.54 7.46 -2.90
C GLN A 250 -13.26 8.16 -2.41
N GLU A 251 -12.79 7.85 -1.19
CA GLU A 251 -11.52 8.39 -0.69
C GLU A 251 -10.31 7.89 -1.49
N MET A 252 -10.31 6.62 -1.92
CA MET A 252 -9.27 6.04 -2.76
C MET A 252 -9.15 6.84 -4.07
N CYS A 253 -10.26 7.01 -4.80
CA CYS A 253 -10.28 7.71 -6.07
C CYS A 253 -9.88 9.19 -5.94
N ARG A 254 -10.27 9.87 -4.86
CA ARG A 254 -9.83 11.26 -4.57
C ARG A 254 -8.31 11.33 -4.35
N ASN A 255 -7.77 10.46 -3.50
CA ASN A 255 -6.34 10.43 -3.21
C ASN A 255 -5.51 10.04 -4.44
N PHE A 256 -5.97 9.06 -5.22
CA PHE A 256 -5.31 8.64 -6.45
C PHE A 256 -5.33 9.76 -7.49
N SER A 257 -6.46 10.46 -7.65
CA SER A 257 -6.56 11.60 -8.57
C SER A 257 -5.62 12.75 -8.19
N ALA A 258 -5.53 13.06 -6.89
CA ALA A 258 -4.72 14.17 -6.38
C ALA A 258 -3.21 13.86 -6.34
N TYR A 259 -2.84 12.66 -5.90
CA TYR A 259 -1.46 12.31 -5.56
C TYR A 259 -0.86 11.18 -6.42
N GLY A 260 -1.66 10.49 -7.24
CA GLY A 260 -1.24 9.28 -7.97
C GLY A 260 -0.09 9.47 -8.97
N ARG A 261 0.16 10.71 -9.41
CA ARG A 261 1.32 11.05 -10.25
C ARG A 261 2.62 11.18 -9.46
N LYS A 262 2.53 11.47 -8.15
CA LYS A 262 3.68 11.83 -7.30
C LYS A 262 4.08 10.68 -6.38
N GLU A 263 3.10 10.03 -5.75
CA GLU A 263 3.31 9.07 -4.68
C GLU A 263 3.15 7.61 -5.13
N ASP A 264 3.82 6.71 -4.42
CA ASP A 264 3.72 5.28 -4.67
C ASP A 264 2.41 4.71 -4.12
N ILE A 265 2.03 3.53 -4.61
CA ILE A 265 0.73 2.91 -4.30
C ILE A 265 0.51 2.67 -2.80
N ILE A 266 1.55 2.35 -2.02
CA ILE A 266 1.41 2.14 -0.57
C ILE A 266 1.13 3.48 0.12
N SER A 267 1.85 4.54 -0.28
CA SER A 267 1.60 5.90 0.21
C SER A 267 0.17 6.37 -0.11
N LEU A 268 -0.32 6.09 -1.33
CA LEU A 268 -1.69 6.44 -1.74
C LEU A 268 -2.75 5.71 -0.91
N PHE A 269 -2.59 4.40 -0.68
CA PHE A 269 -3.52 3.67 0.18
C PHE A 269 -3.38 4.08 1.65
N THR A 270 -2.19 4.44 2.12
CA THR A 270 -2.01 5.00 3.47
C THR A 270 -2.80 6.30 3.66
N ARG A 271 -2.78 7.20 2.67
CA ARG A 271 -3.62 8.41 2.67
C ARG A 271 -5.11 8.06 2.68
N THR A 272 -5.50 7.10 1.85
CA THR A 272 -6.87 6.61 1.79
C THR A 272 -7.33 6.09 3.16
N THR A 273 -6.52 5.27 3.82
CA THR A 273 -6.80 4.77 5.17
C THR A 273 -6.96 5.91 6.17
N LYS A 274 -6.06 6.90 6.15
CA LYS A 274 -6.17 8.08 7.02
C LYS A 274 -7.49 8.83 6.83
N CYS A 275 -7.90 9.05 5.58
CA CYS A 275 -9.16 9.73 5.26
C CYS A 275 -10.38 8.90 5.72
N VAL A 276 -10.40 7.59 5.43
CA VAL A 276 -11.50 6.70 5.81
C VAL A 276 -11.64 6.59 7.33
N CYS A 277 -10.54 6.49 8.07
CA CYS A 277 -10.58 6.44 9.54
C CYS A 277 -11.05 7.75 10.19
N GLY A 278 -10.97 8.87 9.46
CA GLY A 278 -11.53 10.15 9.87
C GLY A 278 -13.06 10.21 9.74
N ASN A 279 -13.67 9.36 8.91
CA ASN A 279 -15.11 9.28 8.77
C ASN A 279 -15.75 8.60 9.98
N TYR A 280 -16.96 9.03 10.32
CA TYR A 280 -17.76 8.43 11.39
C TYR A 280 -19.25 8.45 11.03
N TYR A 281 -19.96 7.44 11.50
CA TYR A 281 -21.41 7.33 11.43
C TYR A 281 -21.96 7.23 12.85
N PHE A 282 -22.89 8.11 13.20
CA PHE A 282 -23.55 8.04 14.51
C PHE A 282 -24.75 7.10 14.43
N SER A 283 -24.70 6.01 15.18
CA SER A 283 -25.79 5.03 15.27
C SER A 283 -26.71 5.40 16.42
N LEU A 284 -27.97 5.74 16.12
CA LEU A 284 -28.98 6.02 17.15
C LEU A 284 -29.32 4.78 17.98
N ASP A 285 -29.35 3.60 17.37
CA ASP A 285 -29.73 2.33 18.03
C ASP A 285 -28.86 2.00 19.25
N ASN A 286 -27.57 2.27 19.17
CA ASN A 286 -26.59 1.95 20.22
C ASN A 286 -25.92 3.19 20.82
N ILE A 287 -26.31 4.40 20.39
CA ILE A 287 -25.71 5.68 20.80
C ILE A 287 -24.17 5.62 20.70
N THR A 288 -23.67 5.15 19.55
CA THR A 288 -22.21 4.98 19.31
C THR A 288 -21.79 5.55 17.97
N TYR A 289 -20.58 6.11 17.94
CA TYR A 289 -19.91 6.45 16.69
C TYR A 289 -19.23 5.22 16.14
N ARG A 290 -19.65 4.82 14.94
CA ARG A 290 -19.03 3.74 14.20
C ARG A 290 -18.03 4.30 13.19
N LYS A 291 -16.92 3.59 13.04
CA LYS A 291 -15.76 3.93 12.21
C LYS A 291 -15.45 2.80 11.23
N GLN A 292 -14.60 3.10 10.27
CA GLN A 292 -14.09 2.15 9.28
C GLN A 292 -12.57 2.17 9.27
N LEU A 293 -11.96 0.99 9.23
CA LEU A 293 -10.51 0.82 9.14
C LEU A 293 -10.17 -0.10 7.96
N PRO A 294 -9.62 0.43 6.86
CA PRO A 294 -9.07 -0.38 5.79
C PRO A 294 -7.79 -1.13 6.21
N MET A 295 -7.52 -2.27 5.57
CA MET A 295 -6.34 -3.10 5.82
C MET A 295 -5.54 -3.32 4.53
N LEU A 296 -4.21 -3.24 4.64
CA LEU A 296 -3.28 -3.48 3.55
C LEU A 296 -2.37 -4.66 3.90
N ILE A 297 -2.17 -5.57 2.94
CA ILE A 297 -1.25 -6.71 3.04
C ILE A 297 -0.35 -6.67 1.81
N SER A 298 0.95 -6.51 2.00
CA SER A 298 1.89 -6.23 0.91
C SER A 298 3.09 -7.17 0.92
N THR A 299 3.37 -7.76 -0.24
CA THR A 299 4.62 -8.43 -0.59
C THR A 299 5.31 -7.72 -1.76
N LEU A 300 4.97 -6.45 -2.00
CA LEU A 300 5.66 -5.62 -3.00
C LEU A 300 7.14 -5.50 -2.66
N THR A 301 8.00 -5.73 -3.64
CA THR A 301 9.47 -5.63 -3.49
C THR A 301 10.03 -4.27 -3.89
N LYS A 302 9.22 -3.44 -4.56
CA LYS A 302 9.59 -2.12 -5.12
C LYS A 302 8.42 -1.14 -5.00
N LYS A 303 8.70 0.15 -5.14
CA LYS A 303 7.72 1.23 -5.28
C LYS A 303 7.01 1.12 -6.63
N PHE A 304 5.68 1.16 -6.60
CA PHE A 304 4.84 1.19 -7.79
C PHE A 304 4.13 2.55 -7.88
N TYR A 305 4.15 3.17 -9.05
CA TYR A 305 3.51 4.46 -9.32
C TYR A 305 2.43 4.31 -10.38
N LEU A 306 1.26 4.94 -10.16
CA LEU A 306 0.11 4.93 -11.06
C LEU A 306 0.30 5.92 -12.22
N ASN A 307 1.29 5.67 -13.08
CA ASN A 307 1.57 6.56 -14.20
C ASN A 307 2.04 5.78 -15.43
N LYS A 308 1.54 6.19 -16.59
CA LYS A 308 1.97 5.71 -17.90
C LYS A 308 3.37 6.19 -18.29
N ASN A 309 3.82 7.35 -17.78
CA ASN A 309 5.07 7.95 -18.22
C ASN A 309 6.30 7.21 -17.66
N LYS A 310 7.14 6.70 -18.57
CA LYS A 310 8.42 6.05 -18.25
C LYS A 310 9.43 7.04 -17.64
N ASP A 311 9.32 8.32 -18.02
CA ASP A 311 10.16 9.45 -17.63
C ASP A 311 9.61 10.22 -16.41
N ARG A 312 8.84 9.55 -15.54
CA ARG A 312 8.30 10.16 -14.30
C ARG A 312 9.38 10.91 -13.51
N HIS A 313 10.60 10.36 -13.42
CA HIS A 313 11.69 10.99 -12.69
C HIS A 313 12.11 12.33 -13.31
N PHE A 314 12.11 12.45 -14.64
CA PHE A 314 12.37 13.71 -15.33
C PHE A 314 11.24 14.72 -15.11
N LEU A 315 9.99 14.27 -15.14
CA LEU A 315 8.83 15.13 -14.84
C LEU A 315 8.89 15.69 -13.41
N LEU A 316 9.24 14.86 -12.43
CA LEU A 316 9.36 15.31 -11.04
C LEU A 316 10.51 16.29 -10.88
N HIS A 317 11.67 15.99 -11.46
CA HIS A 317 12.82 16.90 -11.44
C HIS A 317 12.49 18.25 -12.09
N TYR A 318 11.83 18.24 -13.26
CA TYR A 318 11.39 19.46 -13.93
C TYR A 318 10.37 20.24 -13.09
N THR A 319 9.43 19.53 -12.45
CA THR A 319 8.43 20.16 -11.59
C THR A 319 9.09 20.82 -10.37
N GLU A 320 10.06 20.16 -9.74
CA GLU A 320 10.84 20.72 -8.63
C GLU A 320 11.58 21.99 -9.07
N LYS A 321 12.29 21.93 -10.20
CA LYS A 321 12.97 23.10 -10.76
C LYS A 321 12.02 24.24 -11.13
N MET A 322 10.83 23.94 -11.62
CA MET A 322 9.81 24.98 -11.86
C MET A 322 9.33 25.63 -10.56
N HIS A 323 9.18 24.88 -9.46
CA HIS A 323 8.83 25.47 -8.17
C HIS A 323 9.95 26.40 -7.67
N ASP A 324 11.22 25.97 -7.77
CA ASP A 324 12.37 26.82 -7.44
C ASP A 324 12.34 28.15 -8.21
N VAL A 325 12.03 28.10 -9.52
CA VAL A 325 11.90 29.28 -10.38
C VAL A 325 10.72 30.16 -9.97
N ILE A 326 9.55 29.57 -9.71
CA ILE A 326 8.36 30.33 -9.30
C ILE A 326 8.59 31.03 -7.96
N ASP A 327 9.22 30.35 -7.00
CA ASP A 327 9.51 30.92 -5.69
C ASP A 327 10.54 32.06 -5.80
N LEU A 328 11.57 31.91 -6.64
CA LEU A 328 12.51 32.98 -6.97
C LEU A 328 11.81 34.19 -7.61
N VAL A 329 10.86 33.96 -8.53
CA VAL A 329 10.07 35.03 -9.15
C VAL A 329 9.18 35.74 -8.13
N ARG A 330 8.60 35.02 -7.15
CA ARG A 330 7.88 35.65 -6.04
C ARG A 330 8.80 36.50 -5.18
N GLU A 331 9.99 36.01 -4.85
CA GLU A 331 11.01 36.73 -4.07
C GLU A 331 11.44 38.03 -4.78
N ILE A 332 11.67 37.97 -6.10
CA ILE A 332 11.94 39.15 -6.95
C ILE A 332 10.78 40.14 -6.89
N ARG A 333 9.54 39.66 -7.06
CA ARG A 333 8.34 40.51 -7.03
C ARG A 333 8.19 41.23 -5.70
N GLU A 334 8.36 40.54 -4.58
CA GLU A 334 8.30 41.12 -3.22
C GLU A 334 9.39 42.19 -3.02
N CYS A 335 10.60 41.96 -3.54
CA CYS A 335 11.68 42.95 -3.50
C CYS A 335 11.41 44.19 -4.38
N LEU A 336 10.64 44.05 -5.46
CA LEU A 336 10.29 45.14 -6.38
C LEU A 336 9.03 45.89 -5.99
N THR A 337 8.13 45.29 -5.20
CA THR A 337 6.97 46.01 -4.64
C THR A 337 7.45 47.01 -3.57
N PRO A 338 7.17 48.32 -3.72
CA PRO A 338 7.62 49.32 -2.77
C PRO A 338 6.86 49.17 -1.45
N THR A 339 7.51 48.62 -0.42
CA THR A 339 7.06 48.73 0.97
C THR A 339 7.75 49.93 1.62
N SER A 340 6.99 50.71 2.38
CA SER A 340 7.41 51.96 3.02
C SER A 340 8.33 51.78 4.23
N SER A 341 9.14 50.71 4.29
CA SER A 341 10.01 50.38 5.42
C SER A 341 11.45 50.05 5.01
N SER A 342 12.39 50.43 5.87
CA SER A 342 13.85 50.23 5.75
C SER A 342 14.32 48.77 5.69
N SER A 343 13.41 47.80 5.77
CA SER A 343 13.69 46.36 5.64
C SER A 343 13.98 45.89 4.22
N SER A 344 13.66 46.68 3.19
CA SER A 344 13.76 46.24 1.78
C SER A 344 15.20 46.19 1.22
N SER A 345 16.17 46.89 1.84
CA SER A 345 17.56 46.93 1.35
C SER A 345 18.31 45.62 1.58
N ASN A 346 18.14 44.98 2.74
CA ASN A 346 18.79 43.71 3.07
C ASN A 346 18.25 42.54 2.24
N SER A 347 16.92 42.48 1.98
CA SER A 347 16.33 41.46 1.10
C SER A 347 16.82 41.57 -0.34
N ARG A 348 17.03 42.79 -0.84
CA ARG A 348 17.55 43.02 -2.21
C ARG A 348 19.01 42.60 -2.36
N ALA A 349 19.84 42.77 -1.33
CA ALA A 349 21.23 42.33 -1.33
C ALA A 349 21.35 40.80 -1.32
N ALA A 350 20.58 40.12 -0.45
CA ALA A 350 20.53 38.66 -0.39
C ALA A 350 20.04 38.04 -1.72
N LEU A 351 19.03 38.63 -2.35
CA LEU A 351 18.52 38.19 -3.65
C LEU A 351 19.55 38.33 -4.78
N ARG A 352 20.35 39.40 -4.78
CA ARG A 352 21.42 39.63 -5.77
C ARG A 352 22.53 38.59 -5.68
N GLU A 353 22.93 38.25 -4.46
CA GLU A 353 23.91 37.18 -4.21
C GLU A 353 23.40 35.83 -4.73
N LYS A 354 22.15 35.50 -4.42
CA LYS A 354 21.47 34.26 -4.84
C LYS A 354 21.32 34.15 -6.37
N LEU A 355 21.11 35.28 -7.05
CA LEU A 355 21.02 35.38 -8.51
C LEU A 355 22.38 35.45 -9.23
N GLY A 356 23.49 35.51 -8.49
CA GLY A 356 24.83 35.66 -9.07
C GLY A 356 25.04 36.97 -9.83
N LEU A 357 24.20 37.98 -9.57
CA LEU A 357 24.30 39.30 -10.20
C LEU A 357 25.43 40.09 -9.54
N LYS A 358 26.63 40.04 -10.12
CA LYS A 358 27.73 40.93 -9.71
C LYS A 358 27.37 42.38 -10.00
N ASP A 359 27.76 43.27 -9.10
CA ASP A 359 27.60 44.72 -9.26
C ASP A 359 28.15 45.17 -10.62
N PHE A 360 27.27 45.56 -11.53
CA PHE A 360 27.66 46.38 -12.67
C PHE A 360 28.17 47.69 -12.11
N LYS A 361 29.49 47.80 -11.94
CA LYS A 361 30.16 49.08 -11.72
C LYS A 361 29.66 50.03 -12.80
N HIS A 362 29.05 51.13 -12.37
CA HIS A 362 28.62 52.22 -13.21
C HIS A 362 29.70 52.49 -14.27
N VAL A 363 29.38 52.20 -15.53
CA VAL A 363 30.10 52.77 -16.66
C VAL A 363 29.66 54.23 -16.70
N THR A 364 30.42 55.10 -16.07
CA THR A 364 30.34 56.54 -16.28
C THR A 364 30.71 56.78 -17.74
N LEU A 365 29.70 57.08 -18.57
CA LEU A 365 29.93 57.73 -19.85
C LEU A 365 30.42 59.14 -19.54
N SER A 366 31.70 59.36 -19.81
CA SER A 366 32.36 60.67 -19.83
C SER A 366 31.80 61.56 -20.93
#